data_AF-A0A5C5ZMB0-F1
#
_entry.id   AF-A0A5C5ZMB0-F1
#
_cell.length_a   1.000
_cell.length_b   1.000
_cell.length_c   1.000
_cell.angle_alpha   90.00
_cell.angle_beta   90.00
_cell.angle_gamma   90.00
#
_symmetry.space_group_name_H-M   'P 1'
#
loop_
_entity.id
_entity.type
_entity.pdbx_description
1 polymer ?
#
loop_
_entity_poly.entity_id
_entity_poly.type
_entity_poly.pdbx_seq_one_letter_code
_entity_poly.pdbx_strand_id
1 'polypeptide(L)'
;MVIVDCGRALTDPKGLRMPAACVTTETPAPLSPAQELEVTLAHDRAKKIRKAAAVARFNGWTIGLFAALSAPFALFSMPGFVLTVGMAAVAYNEFAGRRRLLRFDESAPRFLGWNQVAFLGLIVVYSCWMLLAGLSAESPFAAELRDRPELREVFDSFEGFDQVYHLALVALYGTVIVMSAVFQGANACYYFAQKKRVVEYLRATPAWVLGLQRLTPGQ
;
A
#
# COMPACT_ATOMS: atom_id res chain seq x y z
N MET A 1 20.76 -30.05 -16.18
CA MET A 1 21.06 -31.20 -17.07
C MET A 1 22.46 -31.68 -16.69
N VAL A 2 22.56 -32.67 -15.81
CA VAL A 2 23.83 -33.24 -15.35
C VAL A 2 24.16 -34.38 -16.30
N ILE A 3 25.26 -34.26 -17.04
CA ILE A 3 25.78 -35.34 -17.90
C ILE A 3 26.52 -36.30 -16.98
N VAL A 4 25.94 -37.48 -16.76
CA VAL A 4 26.60 -38.58 -16.05
C VAL A 4 27.34 -39.41 -17.11
N ASP A 5 28.66 -39.24 -17.16
CA ASP A 5 29.53 -40.02 -18.03
C ASP A 5 29.73 -41.42 -17.41
N CYS A 6 28.98 -42.39 -17.93
CA CYS A 6 28.96 -43.76 -17.46
C CYS A 6 29.67 -44.63 -18.51
N GLY A 7 31.01 -44.73 -18.49
CA GLY A 7 31.64 -45.66 -19.44
C GLY A 7 33.16 -45.69 -19.58
N ARG A 8 33.86 -46.38 -18.67
CA ARG A 8 34.96 -47.26 -19.08
C ARG A 8 35.21 -48.36 -18.03
N ALA A 9 34.74 -49.57 -18.34
CA ALA A 9 35.01 -50.75 -17.54
C ALA A 9 36.46 -51.20 -17.75
N LEU A 10 37.29 -51.04 -16.73
CA LEU A 10 38.62 -51.66 -16.63
C LEU A 10 38.44 -53.14 -16.29
N THR A 11 38.79 -54.03 -17.22
CA THR A 11 38.77 -55.49 -17.02
C THR A 11 40.09 -55.96 -16.41
N ASP A 12 40.03 -56.59 -15.23
CA ASP A 12 41.14 -57.33 -14.60
C ASP A 12 41.42 -58.63 -15.40
N PRO A 13 42.69 -59.01 -15.65
CA PRO A 13 43.08 -60.26 -16.30
C PRO A 13 42.54 -61.55 -15.64
N LYS A 14 42.03 -61.53 -14.41
CA LYS A 14 41.47 -62.72 -13.73
C LYS A 14 39.97 -62.97 -13.95
N GLY A 15 39.28 -62.16 -14.75
CA GLY A 15 37.87 -62.41 -15.10
C GLY A 15 36.87 -62.30 -13.93
N LEU A 16 37.31 -61.82 -12.76
CA LEU A 16 36.41 -61.48 -11.66
C LEU A 16 35.79 -60.11 -11.96
N ARG A 17 34.52 -60.10 -12.39
CA ARG A 17 33.73 -58.87 -12.46
C ARG A 17 33.50 -58.37 -11.03
N MET A 18 34.37 -57.49 -10.54
CA MET A 18 34.02 -56.68 -9.38
C MET A 18 32.86 -55.77 -9.80
N PRO A 19 31.70 -55.81 -9.12
CA PRO A 19 30.66 -54.83 -9.37
C PRO A 19 31.30 -53.46 -9.17
N ALA A 20 31.29 -52.64 -10.21
CA ALA A 20 31.74 -51.26 -10.11
C ALA A 20 30.93 -50.63 -8.98
N ALA A 21 31.58 -50.41 -7.83
CA ALA A 21 30.97 -49.70 -6.72
C ALA A 21 30.66 -48.31 -7.26
N CYS A 22 29.38 -48.08 -7.57
CA CYS A 22 28.90 -46.77 -7.95
C CYS A 22 29.07 -45.88 -6.73
N VAL A 23 30.19 -45.16 -6.67
CA VAL A 23 30.39 -44.10 -5.70
C VAL A 23 29.46 -42.99 -6.12
N THR A 24 28.23 -43.01 -5.62
CA THR A 24 27.36 -41.84 -5.64
C THR A 24 28.02 -40.79 -4.78
N THR A 25 28.72 -39.85 -5.42
CA THR A 25 29.08 -38.58 -4.81
C THR A 25 27.78 -37.85 -4.50
N GLU A 26 27.21 -38.11 -3.32
CA GLU A 26 26.13 -37.28 -2.77
C GLU A 26 26.64 -35.85 -2.76
N THR A 27 26.11 -35.04 -3.67
CA THR A 27 26.36 -33.60 -3.64
C THR A 27 25.76 -33.13 -2.32
N PRO A 28 26.56 -32.59 -1.40
CA PRO A 28 26.04 -32.15 -0.11
C PRO A 28 24.88 -31.19 -0.36
N ALA A 29 23.77 -31.39 0.35
CA ALA A 29 22.59 -30.55 0.20
C ALA A 29 22.99 -29.07 0.31
N PRO A 30 22.44 -28.19 -0.55
CA PRO A 30 22.89 -26.80 -0.65
C PRO A 30 22.68 -25.99 0.65
N LEU A 31 21.83 -26.46 1.57
CA LEU A 31 21.65 -25.91 2.90
C LEU A 31 21.71 -27.02 3.96
N SER A 32 22.26 -26.69 5.13
CA SER A 32 22.18 -27.59 6.29
C SER A 32 20.78 -27.53 6.93
N PRO A 33 20.35 -28.59 7.66
CA PRO A 33 19.05 -28.57 8.34
C PRO A 33 18.86 -27.40 9.31
N ALA A 34 19.94 -26.94 9.96
CA ALA A 34 19.91 -25.77 10.83
C ALA A 34 19.65 -24.47 10.03
N GLN A 35 20.25 -24.33 8.86
CA GLN A 35 20.03 -23.18 7.98
C GLN A 35 18.60 -23.15 7.42
N GLU A 36 18.04 -24.31 7.08
CA GLU A 36 16.64 -24.44 6.66
C GLU A 36 15.67 -24.00 7.77
N LEU A 37 15.96 -24.38 9.02
CA LEU A 37 15.19 -23.94 10.18
C LEU A 37 15.27 -22.43 10.37
N GLU A 38 16.46 -21.83 10.27
CA GLU A 38 16.64 -20.38 10.37
C GLU A 38 15.84 -19.61 9.30
N VAL A 39 15.86 -20.09 8.05
CA VAL A 39 15.09 -19.49 6.95
C VAL A 39 13.59 -19.59 7.20
N THR A 40 13.11 -20.75 7.67
CA THR A 40 11.69 -20.97 7.96
C THR A 40 11.20 -20.06 9.08
N LEU A 41 11.95 -19.97 10.19
CA LEU A 41 11.63 -19.08 11.30
C LEU A 41 11.63 -17.60 10.89
N ALA A 42 12.59 -17.20 10.05
CA ALA A 42 12.63 -15.85 9.51
C ALA A 42 11.42 -15.56 8.61
N HIS A 43 11.05 -16.50 7.74
CA HIS A 43 9.87 -16.37 6.87
C HIS A 43 8.59 -16.16 7.69
N ASP A 44 8.40 -16.95 8.75
CA ASP A 44 7.24 -16.83 9.63
C ASP A 44 7.16 -15.47 10.33
N ARG A 45 8.28 -14.97 10.85
CA ARG A 45 8.34 -13.64 11.47
C ARG A 45 8.07 -12.51 10.46
N ALA A 46 8.54 -12.67 9.22
CA ALA A 46 8.34 -11.68 8.16
C ALA A 46 6.87 -11.56 7.69
N LYS A 47 6.02 -12.57 7.92
CA LYS A 47 4.61 -12.59 7.46
C LYS A 47 3.85 -11.31 7.85
N LYS A 48 4.01 -10.81 9.08
CA LYS A 48 3.31 -9.59 9.53
C LYS A 48 3.80 -8.31 8.82
N ILE A 49 5.10 -8.22 8.54
CA ILE A 49 5.70 -7.10 7.79
C ILE A 49 5.21 -7.14 6.34
N ARG A 50 5.17 -8.33 5.73
CA ARG A 50 4.65 -8.54 4.37
C ARG A 50 3.16 -8.21 4.26
N LYS A 51 2.36 -8.52 5.28
CA LYS A 51 0.95 -8.08 5.36
C LYS A 51 0.84 -6.55 5.37
N ALA A 52 1.66 -5.85 6.16
CA ALA A 52 1.68 -4.38 6.15
C ALA A 52 2.06 -3.81 4.77
N ALA A 53 2.99 -4.46 4.06
CA ALA A 53 3.34 -4.12 2.68
C ALA A 53 2.20 -4.39 1.69
N ALA A 54 1.37 -5.42 1.92
CA ALA A 54 0.19 -5.70 1.12
C ALA A 54 -0.92 -4.65 1.35
N VAL A 55 -1.11 -4.19 2.60
CA VAL A 55 -2.02 -3.07 2.90
C VAL A 55 -1.57 -1.79 2.20
N ALA A 56 -0.27 -1.47 2.26
CA ALA A 56 0.28 -0.30 1.56
C ALA A 56 0.08 -0.41 0.04
N ARG A 57 0.21 -1.62 -0.53
CA ARG A 57 -0.10 -1.87 -1.95
C ARG A 57 -1.56 -1.57 -2.27
N PHE A 58 -2.48 -2.08 -1.47
CA PHE A 58 -3.91 -1.91 -1.68
C PHE A 58 -4.28 -0.42 -1.59
N ASN A 59 -3.84 0.27 -0.54
CA ASN A 59 -4.07 1.70 -0.37
C ASN A 59 -3.49 2.51 -1.54
N GLY A 60 -2.24 2.24 -1.92
CA GLY A 60 -1.61 2.92 -3.06
C GLY A 60 -2.37 2.76 -4.37
N TRP A 61 -2.91 1.58 -4.66
CA TRP A 61 -3.74 1.35 -5.85
C TRP A 61 -5.08 2.07 -5.79
N THR A 62 -5.80 1.99 -4.65
CA THR A 62 -7.09 2.66 -4.49
C THR A 62 -6.95 4.18 -4.62
N ILE A 63 -5.96 4.78 -3.95
CA ILE A 63 -5.69 6.22 -4.03
C ILE A 63 -5.24 6.62 -5.44
N GLY A 64 -4.36 5.82 -6.05
CA GLY A 64 -3.88 6.07 -7.42
C GLY A 64 -5.01 6.00 -8.45
N LEU A 65 -5.97 5.07 -8.29
CA LEU A 65 -7.15 4.97 -9.13
C LEU A 65 -8.02 6.22 -9.01
N PHE A 66 -8.31 6.69 -7.80
CA PHE A 66 -9.07 7.92 -7.60
C PHE A 66 -8.34 9.16 -8.17
N ALA A 67 -7.02 9.25 -8.00
CA ALA A 67 -6.23 10.30 -8.64
C ALA A 67 -6.35 10.26 -10.17
N ALA A 68 -6.25 9.08 -10.77
CA ALA A 68 -6.38 8.92 -12.22
C ALA A 68 -7.79 9.30 -12.73
N LEU A 69 -8.84 8.89 -12.02
CA LEU A 69 -10.22 9.21 -12.38
C LEU A 69 -10.55 10.71 -12.19
N SER A 70 -9.91 11.38 -11.24
CA SER A 70 -10.09 12.82 -11.00
C SER A 70 -9.29 13.70 -11.97
N ALA A 71 -8.24 13.17 -12.60
CA ALA A 71 -7.32 13.95 -13.43
C ALA A 71 -7.97 14.70 -14.61
N PRO A 72 -8.98 14.17 -15.34
CA PRO A 72 -9.65 14.93 -16.39
C PRO A 72 -10.35 16.20 -15.88
N PHE A 73 -10.88 16.16 -14.66
CA PHE A 73 -11.61 17.28 -14.05
C PHE A 73 -10.68 18.31 -13.40
N ALA A 74 -9.46 17.90 -13.04
CA ALA A 74 -8.43 18.77 -12.47
C ALA A 74 -8.05 19.95 -13.38
N LEU A 75 -8.14 19.79 -14.71
CA LEU A 75 -7.76 20.83 -15.67
C LEU A 75 -8.68 22.07 -15.62
N PHE A 76 -9.87 21.93 -15.05
CA PHE A 76 -10.90 22.98 -15.02
C PHE A 76 -11.14 23.53 -13.61
N SER A 77 -10.38 23.07 -12.60
CA SER A 77 -10.62 23.41 -11.20
C SER A 77 -9.32 23.41 -10.42
N MET A 78 -8.93 24.57 -9.87
CA MET A 78 -7.73 24.68 -9.04
C MET A 78 -7.80 23.77 -7.79
N PRO A 79 -8.92 23.69 -7.04
CA PRO A 79 -9.06 22.70 -5.95
C PRO A 79 -8.94 21.25 -6.45
N GLY A 80 -9.55 20.93 -7.58
CA GLY A 80 -9.48 19.59 -8.19
C GLY A 80 -8.06 19.21 -8.61
N PHE A 81 -7.30 20.17 -9.13
CA PHE A 81 -5.89 20.01 -9.45
C PHE A 81 -5.04 19.71 -8.21
N VAL A 82 -5.16 20.52 -7.16
CA VAL A 82 -4.40 20.32 -5.92
C VAL A 82 -4.73 18.96 -5.30
N LEU A 83 -6.02 18.58 -5.26
CA LEU A 83 -6.44 17.28 -4.74
C LEU A 83 -5.86 16.12 -5.56
N THR A 84 -5.91 16.20 -6.89
CA THR A 84 -5.40 15.17 -7.79
C THR A 84 -3.89 14.97 -7.64
N VAL A 85 -3.12 16.06 -7.64
CA VAL A 85 -1.66 16.02 -7.44
C VAL A 85 -1.32 15.48 -6.05
N GLY A 86 -2.04 15.94 -5.02
CA GLY A 86 -1.87 15.47 -3.65
C GLY A 86 -2.11 13.96 -3.51
N MET A 87 -3.20 13.44 -4.07
CA MET A 87 -3.49 12.01 -4.06
C MET A 87 -2.46 11.20 -4.85
N ALA A 88 -2.01 11.69 -6.01
CA ALA A 88 -0.95 11.04 -6.79
C ALA A 88 0.37 10.95 -5.99
N ALA A 89 0.75 12.02 -5.28
CA ALA A 89 1.93 12.03 -4.42
C ALA A 89 1.80 11.05 -3.24
N VAL A 90 0.64 11.00 -2.58
CA VAL A 90 0.35 10.05 -1.50
C VAL A 90 0.42 8.60 -2.01
N ALA A 91 -0.18 8.31 -3.17
CA ALA A 91 -0.14 6.98 -3.78
C ALA A 91 1.31 6.56 -4.14
N TYR A 92 2.09 7.46 -4.72
CA TYR A 92 3.51 7.22 -4.99
C TYR A 92 4.27 6.88 -3.71
N ASN A 93 4.03 7.64 -2.63
CA ASN A 93 4.65 7.40 -1.34
C ASN A 93 4.20 6.07 -0.71
N GLU A 94 2.94 5.64 -0.85
CA GLU A 94 2.49 4.31 -0.41
C GLU A 94 3.30 3.20 -1.10
N PHE A 95 3.49 3.29 -2.42
CA PHE A 95 4.30 2.33 -3.15
C PHE A 95 5.78 2.39 -2.76
N ALA A 96 6.33 3.57 -2.50
CA ALA A 96 7.69 3.74 -2.01
C ALA A 96 7.87 3.11 -0.61
N GLY A 97 6.94 3.37 0.31
CA GLY A 97 6.93 2.81 1.66
C GLY A 97 6.78 1.29 1.64
N ARG A 98 5.94 0.73 0.75
CA ARG A 98 5.86 -0.71 0.50
C ARG A 98 7.22 -1.28 0.10
N ARG A 99 7.92 -0.68 -0.87
CA ARG A 99 9.23 -1.16 -1.31
C ARG A 99 10.24 -1.15 -0.16
N ARG A 100 10.20 -0.14 0.71
CA ARG A 100 11.05 -0.06 1.91
C ARG A 100 10.70 -1.15 2.94
N LEU A 101 9.42 -1.40 3.21
CA LEU A 101 8.98 -2.50 4.09
C LEU A 101 9.47 -3.87 3.60
N LEU A 102 9.40 -4.13 2.28
CA LEU A 102 9.85 -5.39 1.69
C LEU A 102 11.38 -5.58 1.75
N ARG A 103 12.13 -4.49 1.95
CA ARG A 103 13.57 -4.52 2.18
C ARG A 103 13.93 -4.58 3.68
N PHE A 104 12.92 -4.67 4.54
CA PHE A 104 13.04 -4.62 6.00
C PHE A 104 13.74 -3.35 6.49
N ASP A 105 13.45 -2.21 5.85
CA ASP A 105 13.93 -0.90 6.29
C ASP A 105 13.18 -0.46 7.56
N GLU A 106 13.94 -0.18 8.63
CA GLU A 106 13.40 0.24 9.93
C GLU A 106 12.61 1.56 9.85
N SER A 107 12.95 2.44 8.90
CA SER A 107 12.28 3.73 8.72
C SER A 107 10.92 3.61 8.02
N ALA A 108 10.66 2.50 7.31
CA ALA A 108 9.50 2.33 6.45
C ALA A 108 8.14 2.47 7.17
N PRO A 109 7.93 1.88 8.37
CA PRO A 109 6.67 2.03 9.07
C PRO A 109 6.40 3.48 9.50
N ARG A 110 7.43 4.22 9.93
CA ARG A 110 7.29 5.65 10.26
C ARG A 110 6.96 6.46 9.01
N PHE A 111 7.63 6.19 7.89
CA PHE A 111 7.36 6.85 6.62
C PHE A 111 5.91 6.66 6.16
N LEU A 112 5.39 5.42 6.18
CA LEU A 112 3.99 5.12 5.84
C LEU A 112 3.01 5.76 6.82
N GLY A 113 3.30 5.75 8.13
CA GLY A 113 2.46 6.42 9.12
C GLY A 113 2.30 7.92 8.85
N TRP A 114 3.39 8.62 8.54
CA TRP A 114 3.33 10.04 8.15
C TRP A 114 2.65 10.27 6.81
N ASN A 115 2.74 9.33 5.86
CA ASN A 115 1.99 9.43 4.60
C ASN A 115 0.48 9.37 4.83
N GLN A 116 0.00 8.52 5.75
CA GLN A 116 -1.41 8.45 6.14
C GLN A 116 -1.88 9.74 6.83
N VAL A 117 -1.06 10.33 7.70
CA VAL A 117 -1.35 11.64 8.34
C VAL A 117 -1.40 12.75 7.28
N ALA A 118 -0.48 12.77 6.33
CA ALA A 118 -0.48 13.73 5.23
C ALA A 118 -1.73 13.58 4.36
N PHE A 119 -2.16 12.34 4.08
CA PHE A 119 -3.39 12.08 3.33
C PHE A 119 -4.64 12.54 4.08
N LEU A 120 -4.72 12.30 5.39
CA LEU A 120 -5.78 12.87 6.23
C LEU A 120 -5.79 14.40 6.16
N GLY A 121 -4.62 15.02 6.30
CA GLY A 121 -4.47 16.48 6.19
C GLY A 121 -4.99 17.01 4.85
N LEU A 122 -4.64 16.35 3.74
CA LEU A 122 -5.14 16.70 2.40
C LEU A 122 -6.67 16.66 2.33
N ILE A 123 -7.29 15.58 2.83
CA ILE A 123 -8.75 15.43 2.80
C ILE A 123 -9.44 16.46 3.68
N VAL A 124 -8.93 16.71 4.88
CA VAL A 124 -9.50 17.68 5.82
C VAL A 124 -9.41 19.09 5.26
N VAL A 125 -8.24 19.50 4.77
CA VAL A 125 -8.05 20.82 4.16
C VAL A 125 -8.99 21.01 2.97
N TYR A 126 -9.06 20.01 2.08
CA TYR A 126 -9.98 20.06 0.94
C TYR A 126 -11.45 20.15 1.37
N SER A 127 -11.87 19.31 2.32
CA SER A 127 -13.26 19.28 2.80
C SER A 127 -13.66 20.58 3.49
N CYS A 128 -12.79 21.13 4.33
CA CYS A 128 -13.00 22.42 4.97
C CYS A 128 -13.07 23.55 3.93
N TRP A 129 -12.19 23.54 2.93
CA TRP A 129 -12.24 24.51 1.84
C TRP A 129 -13.56 24.45 1.08
N MET A 130 -14.01 23.24 0.71
CA MET A 130 -15.27 23.04 -0.01
C MET A 130 -16.49 23.45 0.83
N LEU A 131 -16.47 23.19 2.15
CA LEU A 131 -17.51 23.65 3.06
C LEU A 131 -17.55 25.18 3.14
N LEU A 132 -16.40 25.82 3.36
CA LEU A 132 -16.33 27.28 3.46
C LEU A 132 -16.77 27.95 2.16
N ALA A 133 -16.29 27.45 1.02
CA ALA A 133 -16.67 27.95 -0.29
C ALA A 133 -18.18 27.76 -0.56
N GLY A 134 -18.72 26.58 -0.25
CA GLY A 134 -20.12 26.25 -0.48
C GLY A 134 -21.10 26.97 0.44
N LEU A 135 -20.71 27.25 1.69
CA LEU A 135 -21.54 27.99 2.65
C LEU A 135 -21.44 29.51 2.51
N SER A 136 -20.39 30.02 1.84
CA SER A 136 -20.18 31.46 1.64
C SER A 136 -20.66 31.96 0.27
N ALA A 137 -20.87 31.06 -0.69
CA ALA A 137 -21.37 31.41 -2.02
C ALA A 137 -22.90 31.38 -2.04
N GLU A 138 -23.51 32.19 -2.92
CA GLU A 138 -24.90 31.95 -3.31
C GLU A 138 -25.03 30.52 -3.85
N SER A 139 -26.15 29.86 -3.55
CA SER A 139 -26.47 28.56 -4.11
C SER A 139 -26.23 28.58 -5.63
N PRO A 140 -25.61 27.55 -6.23
CA PRO A 140 -25.34 27.51 -7.66
C PRO A 140 -26.64 27.60 -8.50
N PHE A 141 -27.79 27.35 -7.87
CA PHE A 141 -29.10 27.48 -8.48
C PHE A 141 -29.68 28.90 -8.36
N ALA A 142 -29.13 29.78 -7.52
CA ALA A 142 -29.66 31.13 -7.28
C ALA A 142 -29.66 31.99 -8.55
N ALA A 143 -28.64 31.84 -9.41
CA ALA A 143 -28.63 32.51 -10.72
C ALA A 143 -29.71 31.96 -11.65
N GLU A 144 -29.80 30.63 -11.81
CA GLU A 144 -30.80 30.01 -12.69
C GLU A 144 -32.25 30.24 -12.21
N LEU A 145 -32.47 30.24 -10.89
CA LEU A 145 -33.77 30.54 -10.26
C LEU A 145 -34.20 32.00 -10.46
N ARG A 146 -33.23 32.93 -10.58
CA ARG A 146 -33.52 34.32 -10.97
C ARG A 146 -33.96 34.41 -12.43
N ASP A 147 -33.32 33.65 -13.30
CA ASP A 147 -33.58 33.70 -14.75
C ASP A 147 -34.82 32.89 -15.17
N ARG A 148 -35.28 31.95 -14.34
CA ARG A 148 -36.46 31.10 -14.62
C ARG A 148 -37.50 31.13 -13.49
N PRO A 149 -38.47 32.06 -13.53
CA PRO A 149 -39.48 32.22 -12.48
C PRO A 149 -40.39 30.99 -12.32
N GLU A 150 -40.60 30.19 -13.36
CA GLU A 150 -41.36 28.93 -13.29
C GLU A 150 -40.68 27.89 -12.39
N LEU A 151 -39.34 27.79 -12.44
CA LEU A 151 -38.58 26.92 -11.53
C LEU A 151 -38.65 27.44 -10.10
N ARG A 152 -38.60 28.77 -9.94
CA ARG A 152 -38.72 29.39 -8.64
C ARG A 152 -40.05 29.05 -7.96
N GLU A 153 -41.17 29.02 -8.66
CA GLU A 153 -42.45 28.63 -8.05
C GLU A 153 -42.45 27.18 -7.56
N VAL A 154 -41.81 26.26 -8.31
CA VAL A 154 -41.64 24.85 -7.88
C VAL A 154 -40.69 24.75 -6.68
N PHE A 155 -39.58 25.48 -6.66
CA PHE A 155 -38.60 25.43 -5.57
C PHE A 155 -38.99 26.25 -4.34
N ASP A 156 -39.74 27.35 -4.48
CA ASP A 156 -40.32 28.12 -3.37
C ASP A 156 -41.37 27.28 -2.61
N SER A 157 -42.02 26.32 -3.29
CA SER A 157 -42.88 25.34 -2.62
C SER A 157 -42.09 24.40 -1.69
N PHE A 158 -40.77 24.26 -1.89
CA PHE A 158 -39.84 23.63 -0.96
C PHE A 158 -39.23 24.70 -0.04
N GLU A 159 -40.01 25.16 0.94
CA GLU A 159 -39.50 26.05 1.99
C GLU A 159 -38.17 25.50 2.55
N GLY A 160 -37.10 26.29 2.44
CA GLY A 160 -35.79 25.93 2.96
C GLY A 160 -34.88 25.14 2.01
N PHE A 161 -35.09 25.16 0.69
CA PHE A 161 -34.18 24.51 -0.26
C PHE A 161 -32.69 24.85 -0.03
N ASP A 162 -32.34 26.13 0.20
CA ASP A 162 -30.97 26.54 0.52
C ASP A 162 -30.47 25.94 1.85
N GLN A 163 -31.35 25.81 2.84
CA GLN A 163 -31.05 25.16 4.11
C GLN A 163 -30.78 23.65 3.89
N VAL A 164 -31.55 22.99 3.03
CA VAL A 164 -31.33 21.59 2.65
C VAL A 164 -29.99 21.44 1.92
N TYR A 165 -29.66 22.34 1.00
CA TYR A 165 -28.39 22.35 0.29
C TYR A 165 -27.19 22.49 1.25
N HIS A 166 -27.23 23.49 2.15
CA HIS A 166 -26.18 23.69 3.15
C HIS A 166 -26.08 22.51 4.12
N LEU A 167 -27.21 21.96 4.57
CA LEU A 167 -27.23 20.76 5.41
C LEU A 167 -26.60 19.57 4.68
N ALA A 168 -26.90 19.38 3.40
CA ALA A 168 -26.32 18.31 2.59
C ALA A 168 -24.81 18.48 2.43
N LEU A 169 -24.30 19.70 2.21
CA LEU A 169 -22.86 19.99 2.18
C LEU A 169 -22.20 19.64 3.52
N VAL A 170 -22.75 20.14 4.64
CA VAL A 170 -22.24 19.88 6.00
C VAL A 170 -22.24 18.40 6.31
N ALA A 171 -23.34 17.70 6.00
CA ALA A 171 -23.44 16.26 6.21
C ALA A 171 -22.40 15.50 5.37
N LEU A 172 -22.31 15.78 4.07
CA LEU A 172 -21.39 15.09 3.17
C LEU A 172 -19.92 15.28 3.60
N TYR A 173 -19.46 16.53 3.69
CA TYR A 173 -18.05 16.81 4.00
C TYR A 173 -17.72 16.52 5.47
N GLY A 174 -18.67 16.74 6.40
CA GLY A 174 -18.51 16.37 7.80
C GLY A 174 -18.33 14.87 7.96
N THR A 175 -19.15 14.05 7.28
CA THR A 175 -19.00 12.60 7.27
C THR A 175 -17.67 12.19 6.64
N VAL A 176 -17.25 12.79 5.51
CA VAL A 176 -15.95 12.50 4.88
C VAL A 176 -14.80 12.79 5.84
N ILE A 177 -14.83 13.90 6.57
CA ILE A 177 -13.80 14.26 7.57
C ILE A 177 -13.76 13.22 8.69
N VAL A 178 -14.90 12.92 9.32
CA VAL A 178 -14.97 11.98 10.45
C VAL A 178 -14.52 10.59 10.04
N MET A 179 -15.04 10.07 8.93
CA MET A 179 -14.67 8.76 8.41
C MET A 179 -13.18 8.74 8.08
N SER A 180 -12.65 9.79 7.45
CA SER A 180 -11.22 9.86 7.14
C SER A 180 -10.36 9.91 8.39
N ALA A 181 -10.76 10.66 9.42
CA ALA A 181 -10.01 10.70 10.67
C ALA A 181 -9.92 9.31 11.32
N VAL A 182 -11.01 8.54 11.28
CA VAL A 182 -11.06 7.17 11.80
C VAL A 182 -10.17 6.23 10.99
N PHE A 183 -10.38 6.13 9.67
CA PHE A 183 -9.66 5.16 8.84
C PHE A 183 -8.17 5.52 8.67
N GLN A 184 -7.85 6.77 8.35
CA GLN A 184 -6.47 7.21 8.12
C GLN A 184 -5.72 7.30 9.45
N GLY A 185 -6.39 7.73 10.53
CA GLY A 185 -5.84 7.68 11.89
C GLY A 185 -5.52 6.26 12.34
N ALA A 186 -6.45 5.31 12.15
CA ALA A 186 -6.22 3.90 12.45
C ALA A 186 -5.07 3.31 11.62
N ASN A 187 -5.02 3.61 10.32
CA ASN A 187 -3.92 3.17 9.44
C ASN A 187 -2.57 3.77 9.86
N ALA A 188 -2.53 5.05 10.23
CA ALA A 188 -1.31 5.69 10.73
C ALA A 188 -0.81 5.01 12.02
N CYS A 189 -1.70 4.83 13.00
CA CYS A 189 -1.40 4.11 14.24
C CYS A 189 -0.93 2.67 13.98
N TYR A 190 -1.60 1.97 13.05
CA TYR A 190 -1.20 0.64 12.61
C TYR A 190 0.25 0.64 12.10
N TYR A 191 0.62 1.55 11.19
CA TYR A 191 1.99 1.61 10.68
C TYR A 191 3.02 2.01 11.74
N PHE A 192 2.72 2.96 12.61
CA PHE A 192 3.63 3.30 13.71
C PHE A 192 3.86 2.11 14.65
N ALA A 193 2.83 1.32 14.94
CA ALA A 193 2.96 0.10 15.73
C ALA A 193 3.82 -0.98 15.04
N GLN A 194 3.87 -1.01 13.71
CA GLN A 194 4.71 -1.97 12.97
C GLN A 194 6.21 -1.72 13.13
N LYS A 195 6.65 -0.52 13.54
CA LYS A 195 8.07 -0.23 13.79
C LYS A 195 8.71 -1.25 14.73
N LYS A 196 8.04 -1.54 15.86
CA LYS A 196 8.54 -2.51 16.85
C LYS A 196 8.79 -3.88 16.22
N ARG A 197 7.91 -4.33 15.32
CA ARG A 197 8.03 -5.64 14.67
C ARG A 197 9.19 -5.70 13.69
N VAL A 198 9.42 -4.63 12.93
CA VAL A 198 10.57 -4.57 12.01
C VAL A 198 11.88 -4.61 12.79
N VAL A 199 11.97 -3.84 13.89
CA VAL A 199 13.17 -3.84 14.75
C VAL A 199 13.40 -5.22 15.38
N GLU A 200 12.37 -5.84 15.94
CA GLU A 200 12.45 -7.18 16.52
C GLU A 200 12.85 -8.22 15.47
N TYR A 201 12.29 -8.12 14.26
CA TYR A 201 12.64 -8.98 13.15
C TYR A 201 14.12 -8.88 12.76
N LEU A 202 14.63 -7.66 12.63
CA LEU A 202 16.03 -7.40 12.29
C LEU A 202 17.00 -7.90 13.37
N ARG A 203 16.62 -7.82 14.65
CA ARG A 203 17.43 -8.33 15.77
C ARG A 203 17.44 -9.86 15.84
N ALA A 204 16.31 -10.51 15.54
CA ALA A 204 16.14 -11.95 15.69
C ALA A 204 16.57 -12.76 14.46
N THR A 205 16.92 -12.11 13.34
CA THR A 205 17.20 -12.76 12.06
C THR A 205 18.68 -12.63 11.70
N PRO A 206 19.39 -13.74 11.45
CA PRO A 206 20.79 -13.71 11.02
C PRO A 206 20.99 -12.89 9.74
N ALA A 207 22.13 -12.20 9.65
CA ALA A 207 22.43 -11.30 8.53
C ALA A 207 22.41 -11.98 7.16
N TRP A 208 22.83 -13.25 7.09
CA TRP A 208 22.83 -14.03 5.85
C TRP A 208 21.41 -14.30 5.33
N VAL A 209 20.46 -14.57 6.23
CA VAL A 209 19.04 -14.75 5.88
C VAL A 209 18.42 -13.44 5.41
N LEU A 210 18.76 -12.31 6.07
CA LEU A 210 18.34 -10.98 5.63
C LEU A 210 18.87 -10.66 4.23
N GLY A 211 20.13 -11.01 3.95
CA GLY A 211 20.73 -10.88 2.63
C GLY A 211 19.95 -11.67 1.58
N LEU A 212 19.69 -12.95 1.87
CA LEU A 212 18.92 -13.83 0.99
C LEU A 212 17.53 -13.27 0.69
N GLN A 213 16.77 -12.86 1.71
CA GLN A 213 15.41 -12.34 1.51
C GLN A 213 15.34 -10.97 0.84
N ARG A 214 16.38 -10.14 0.99
CA ARG A 214 16.48 -8.85 0.27
C ARG A 214 16.74 -9.04 -1.22
N LEU A 215 17.31 -10.19 -1.62
CA LEU A 215 17.47 -10.58 -3.02
C LEU A 215 16.17 -11.12 -3.64
N THR A 216 15.27 -11.66 -2.81
CA THR A 216 13.94 -12.16 -3.23
C THR A 216 12.77 -11.34 -2.62
N PRO A 217 12.76 -10.00 -2.75
CA PRO A 217 11.77 -9.16 -2.10
C PRO A 217 10.39 -9.40 -2.72
N GLY A 218 9.52 -10.10 -2.01
CA GLY A 218 8.12 -10.29 -2.39
C GLY A 218 7.73 -11.68 -2.89
N GLN A 219 8.64 -12.67 -2.83
CA GLN A 219 8.26 -14.08 -2.78
C GLN A 219 7.72 -14.46 -1.40
#